data_AF-A0A6B8WAG1-F1
#
_entry.id   AF-A0A6B8WAG1-F1
#
_cell.length_a   1.000
_cell.length_b   1.000
_cell.length_c   1.000
_cell.angle_alpha   90.00
_cell.angle_beta   90.00
_cell.angle_gamma   90.00
#
_symmetry.space_group_name_H-M   'P 1'
#
loop_
_entity.id
_entity.type
_entity.pdbx_description
1 polymer ?
#
loop_
_entity_poly.entity_id
_entity_poly.type
_entity_poly.pdbx_seq_one_letter_code
_entity_poly.pdbx_strand_id
1 'polypeptide(L)'
;MRSFSVDPDRARMLAGVLLDAADHPPPTPLPHPEASAGLDRFAASLHQALTHLDDQTRRVHDRARVLAERSHRVIDAAERTDHALAAQLGRL
;
A
#
# COMPACT_ATOMS: atom_id res chain seq x y z
N MET A 1 -4.27 10.07 -29.25
CA MET A 1 -4.92 10.11 -27.91
C MET A 1 -5.29 8.69 -27.53
N ARG A 2 -4.75 8.14 -26.44
CA ARG A 2 -5.30 6.92 -25.84
C ARG A 2 -6.41 7.36 -24.89
N SER A 3 -7.66 7.07 -25.20
CA SER A 3 -8.76 7.21 -24.24
C SER A 3 -8.52 6.18 -23.14
N PHE A 4 -8.13 6.64 -21.96
CA PHE A 4 -8.07 5.79 -20.78
C PHE A 4 -9.52 5.53 -20.35
N SER A 5 -10.06 4.37 -20.75
CA SER A 5 -11.27 3.83 -20.13
C SER A 5 -10.85 3.24 -18.78
N VAL A 6 -11.04 4.00 -17.72
CA VAL A 6 -10.87 3.53 -16.34
C VAL A 6 -12.25 3.19 -15.82
N ASP A 7 -12.47 1.94 -15.44
CA ASP A 7 -13.64 1.53 -14.66
C ASP A 7 -13.44 2.07 -13.22
N PRO A 8 -14.21 3.08 -12.78
CA PRO A 8 -13.99 3.72 -11.49
C PRO A 8 -14.29 2.78 -10.33
N ASP A 9 -15.25 1.86 -10.47
CA ASP A 9 -15.61 0.91 -9.41
C ASP A 9 -14.52 -0.12 -9.21
N ARG A 10 -14.00 -0.68 -10.31
CA ARG A 10 -12.84 -1.57 -10.25
C ARG A 10 -11.61 -0.86 -9.72
N ALA A 11 -11.37 0.40 -10.09
CA ALA A 11 -10.25 1.17 -9.60
C ALA A 11 -10.35 1.45 -8.10
N ARG A 12 -11.55 1.79 -7.59
CA ARG A 12 -11.79 1.95 -6.14
C ARG A 12 -11.58 0.66 -5.37
N MET A 13 -12.08 -0.46 -5.90
CA MET A 13 -11.88 -1.77 -5.29
C MET A 13 -10.38 -2.06 -5.12
N LEU A 14 -9.58 -1.86 -6.17
CA LEU A 14 -8.13 -2.10 -6.10
C LEU A 14 -7.42 -1.14 -5.14
N ALA A 15 -7.80 0.13 -5.13
CA ALA A 15 -7.25 1.11 -4.19
C ALA A 15 -7.60 0.75 -2.73
N GLY A 16 -8.84 0.30 -2.48
CA GLY A 16 -9.29 -0.16 -1.17
C GLY A 16 -8.56 -1.41 -0.69
N VAL A 17 -8.38 -2.42 -1.56
CA VAL A 17 -7.60 -3.62 -1.25
C VAL A 17 -6.15 -3.27 -0.90
N LEU A 18 -5.55 -2.33 -1.65
CA LEU A 18 -4.20 -1.89 -1.38
C LEU A 18 -4.09 -1.14 -0.03
N LEU A 19 -5.08 -0.32 0.31
CA LEU A 19 -5.12 0.39 1.59
C LEU A 19 -5.29 -0.58 2.76
N ASP A 20 -6.20 -1.55 2.63
CA ASP A 20 -6.44 -2.57 3.66
C ASP A 20 -5.17 -3.40 3.92
N ALA A 21 -4.49 -3.84 2.86
CA ALA A 21 -3.21 -4.52 2.98
C ALA A 21 -2.11 -3.64 3.59
N ALA A 22 -2.15 -2.32 3.37
CA ALA A 22 -1.21 -1.38 3.95
C ALA A 22 -1.44 -1.19 5.46
N ASP A 23 -2.69 -1.13 5.91
CA ASP A 23 -3.07 -0.88 7.30
C ASP A 23 -3.00 -2.13 8.20
N HIS A 24 -2.99 -3.33 7.62
CA HIS A 24 -2.90 -4.60 8.35
C HIS A 24 -1.64 -5.41 7.99
N PRO A 25 -0.42 -4.89 8.29
CA PRO A 25 0.80 -5.63 8.04
C PRO A 25 0.87 -6.90 8.92
N PRO A 26 1.32 -8.04 8.38
CA PRO A 26 1.54 -9.23 9.21
C PRO A 26 2.64 -8.96 10.25
N PRO A 27 2.52 -9.49 11.47
CA PRO A 27 3.56 -9.33 12.48
C PRO A 27 4.84 -10.05 12.06
N THR A 28 5.98 -9.36 12.09
CA THR A 28 7.29 -9.99 11.91
C THR A 28 7.65 -10.74 13.19
N PRO A 29 7.80 -12.08 13.19
CA PRO A 29 8.24 -12.80 14.38
C PRO A 29 9.69 -12.44 14.69
N LEU A 30 9.91 -11.77 15.82
CA LEU A 30 11.25 -11.48 16.33
C LEU A 30 11.73 -12.65 17.21
N PRO A 31 12.99 -13.09 17.10
CA PRO A 31 13.51 -14.17 17.94
C PRO A 31 13.61 -13.66 19.38
N HIS A 32 13.15 -14.46 20.33
CA HIS A 32 13.41 -14.21 21.75
C HIS A 32 14.89 -14.50 22.05
N PRO A 33 15.60 -13.62 22.78
CA PRO A 33 17.05 -13.71 22.98
C PRO A 33 17.50 -14.84 23.93
N GLU A 34 16.64 -15.80 24.25
CA GLU A 34 16.96 -16.89 25.18
C GLU A 34 17.54 -18.11 24.45
N ALA A 35 18.82 -18.07 24.06
CA ALA A 35 19.53 -19.31 23.69
C ALA A 35 21.07 -19.21 23.81
N SER A 36 21.57 -19.80 24.90
CA SER A 36 22.87 -20.50 25.04
C SER A 36 24.17 -19.75 24.74
N ALA A 37 24.99 -19.60 25.80
CA ALA A 37 26.37 -19.11 25.75
C ALA A 37 27.18 -19.82 24.65
N GLY A 38 27.48 -19.09 23.57
CA GLY A 38 28.15 -19.59 22.37
C GLY A 38 27.48 -19.18 21.05
N LEU A 39 26.18 -18.88 21.06
CA LEU A 39 25.41 -18.44 19.89
C LEU A 39 25.18 -16.92 19.81
N ASP A 40 25.71 -16.14 20.76
CA ASP A 40 25.41 -14.70 20.92
C ASP A 40 25.64 -13.88 19.63
N ARG A 41 26.74 -14.11 18.92
CA ARG A 41 27.02 -13.41 17.64
C ARG A 41 26.03 -13.78 16.54
N PHE A 42 25.62 -15.04 16.47
CA PHE A 42 24.61 -15.50 15.52
C PHE A 42 23.23 -14.95 15.89
N ALA A 43 22.83 -15.04 17.16
CA ALA A 43 21.56 -14.51 17.66
C ALA A 43 21.46 -13.00 17.45
N ALA A 44 22.53 -12.25 17.71
CA ALA A 44 22.61 -10.82 17.43
C ALA A 44 22.48 -10.51 15.93
N SER A 45 23.16 -11.28 15.07
CA SER A 45 23.07 -11.09 13.61
C SER A 45 21.68 -11.42 13.07
N LEU A 46 21.04 -12.49 13.58
CA LEU A 46 19.68 -12.87 13.23
C LEU A 46 18.68 -11.80 13.70
N HIS A 47 18.84 -11.30 14.92
CA HIS A 47 18.02 -10.21 15.45
C HIS A 47 18.15 -8.95 14.58
N GLN A 48 19.38 -8.55 14.22
CA GLN A 48 19.60 -7.41 13.34
C GLN A 48 18.98 -7.60 11.94
N ALA A 49 19.10 -8.79 11.36
CA ALA A 49 18.50 -9.10 10.07
C ALA A 49 16.98 -9.03 10.11
N LEU A 50 16.35 -9.53 11.18
CA LEU A 50 14.90 -9.50 11.35
C LEU A 50 14.38 -8.10 11.65
N THR A 51 15.08 -7.31 12.46
CA THR A 51 14.77 -5.88 12.65
C THR A 51 14.87 -5.11 11.33
N HIS A 52 15.90 -5.38 10.53
CA HIS A 52 16.03 -4.76 9.21
C HIS A 52 14.89 -5.16 8.27
N LEU A 53 14.50 -6.43 8.26
CA LEU A 53 13.36 -6.91 7.47
C LEU A 53 12.04 -6.28 7.91
N ASP A 54 11.83 -6.11 9.23
CA ASP A 54 10.65 -5.44 9.78
C ASP A 54 10.59 -3.97 9.31
N ASP A 55 11.72 -3.25 9.37
CA ASP A 55 11.82 -1.87 8.86
C ASP A 55 11.51 -1.77 7.36
N GLN A 56 12.02 -2.70 6.54
CA GLN A 56 11.71 -2.70 5.10
C GLN A 56 10.24 -3.01 4.83
N THR A 57 9.67 -3.97 5.57
CA THR A 57 8.26 -4.32 5.48
C THR A 57 7.40 -3.08 5.77
N ARG A 58 7.64 -2.40 6.89
CA ARG A 58 6.92 -1.15 7.24
C ARG A 58 7.01 -0.10 6.13
N ARG A 59 8.19 0.12 5.54
CA ARG A 59 8.36 1.08 4.43
C ARG A 59 7.56 0.70 3.18
N VAL A 60 7.43 -0.59 2.88
CA VAL A 60 6.59 -1.07 1.76
C VAL A 60 5.12 -0.77 2.04
N HIS A 61 4.64 -1.04 3.26
CA HIS A 61 3.27 -0.72 3.67
C HIS A 61 2.99 0.79 3.65
N ASP A 62 3.91 1.62 4.14
CA ASP A 62 3.79 3.09 4.06
C ASP A 62 3.64 3.57 2.61
N ARG A 63 4.45 2.99 1.71
CA ARG A 63 4.40 3.32 0.28
C ARG A 63 3.11 2.83 -0.37
N ALA A 64 2.63 1.66 0.00
CA ALA A 64 1.36 1.11 -0.46
C ALA A 64 0.20 2.00 -0.03
N ARG A 65 0.19 2.48 1.22
CA ARG A 65 -0.79 3.44 1.73
C ARG A 65 -0.80 4.73 0.91
N VAL A 66 0.36 5.35 0.71
CA VAL A 66 0.48 6.58 -0.10
C VAL A 66 -0.02 6.36 -1.53
N LEU A 67 0.28 5.20 -2.13
CA LEU A 67 -0.18 4.86 -3.47
C LEU A 67 -1.71 4.68 -3.51
N ALA A 68 -2.30 4.00 -2.52
CA ALA A 68 -3.74 3.83 -2.42
C ALA A 68 -4.48 5.17 -2.28
N GLU A 69 -4.03 6.04 -1.37
CA GLU A 69 -4.58 7.39 -1.18
C GLU A 69 -4.49 8.24 -2.45
N ARG A 70 -3.34 8.18 -3.15
CA ARG A 70 -3.17 8.88 -4.41
C ARG A 70 -4.10 8.33 -5.49
N SER A 71 -4.30 7.01 -5.52
CA SER A 71 -5.17 6.35 -6.50
C SER A 71 -6.62 6.80 -6.30
N HIS A 72 -7.11 6.88 -5.06
CA HIS A 72 -8.41 7.46 -4.74
C HIS A 72 -8.59 8.87 -5.30
N ARG A 73 -7.62 9.77 -5.05
CA ARG A 73 -7.70 11.16 -5.55
C ARG A 73 -7.77 11.24 -7.08
N VAL A 74 -7.08 10.34 -7.78
CA VAL A 74 -7.09 10.28 -9.24
C VAL A 74 -8.44 9.79 -9.75
N ILE A 75 -9.03 8.77 -9.11
CA ILE A 75 -10.36 8.25 -9.45
C ILE A 75 -11.41 9.36 -9.27
N ASP A 76 -11.42 10.04 -8.13
CA ASP A 76 -12.35 11.13 -7.85
C ASP A 76 -12.20 12.31 -8.84
N ALA A 77 -10.99 12.56 -9.32
CA ALA A 77 -10.74 13.59 -10.34
C ALA A 77 -11.27 13.15 -11.72
N ALA A 78 -11.10 11.88 -12.09
CA ALA A 78 -11.60 11.33 -13.33
C ALA A 78 -13.14 11.41 -13.38
N GLU A 79 -13.83 10.95 -12.34
CA GLU A 79 -15.29 10.99 -12.30
C GLU A 79 -15.86 12.40 -12.30
N ARG A 80 -15.22 13.34 -11.59
CA ARG A 80 -15.63 14.76 -11.65
C ARG A 80 -15.49 15.32 -13.06
N THR A 81 -14.45 14.92 -13.79
CA THR A 81 -14.23 15.34 -15.18
C THR A 81 -15.31 14.75 -16.09
N ASP A 82 -15.62 13.47 -15.93
CA ASP A 82 -16.67 12.78 -16.70
C ASP A 82 -18.07 13.37 -16.42
N HIS A 83 -18.40 13.62 -15.16
CA HIS A 83 -19.66 14.28 -14.79
C HIS A 83 -19.76 15.70 -15.34
N ALA A 84 -18.68 16.48 -15.30
CA ALA A 84 -18.65 17.83 -15.87
C ALA A 84 -18.87 17.80 -17.39
N LEU A 85 -18.24 16.85 -18.09
CA LEU A 85 -18.41 16.66 -19.53
C LEU A 85 -19.84 16.22 -19.87
N ALA A 86 -20.39 15.24 -19.15
CA ALA A 86 -21.78 14.78 -19.34
C ALA A 86 -22.78 15.92 -19.13
N ALA A 87 -22.57 16.77 -18.12
CA ALA A 87 -23.42 17.93 -17.86
C ALA A 87 -23.28 19.04 -18.92
N GLN A 88 -22.15 19.13 -19.63
CA GLN A 88 -21.99 20.02 -20.78
C GLN A 88 -22.72 19.47 -22.01
N LEU A 89 -22.58 18.16 -22.27
CA LEU A 89 -23.23 17.50 -23.40
C LEU A 89 -24.76 17.47 -23.28
N GLY A 90 -25.30 17.23 -22.09
CA GLY A 90 -26.76 17.25 -21.87
C GLY A 90 -27.39 18.65 -21.89
N ARG A 91 -26.58 19.70 -22.03
CA ARG A 91 -27.02 21.09 -22.21
C ARG A 91 -26.98 21.55 -23.67
N LEU A 92 -26.44 20.73 -24.57
CA LEU A 92 -26.46 20.92 -26.04
C LEU A 92 -27.72 20.27 -26.62
#